data_AF-A0A4Y9S8H2-F1
#
_entry.id   AF-A0A4Y9S8H2-F1
#
_cell.length_a   1.000
_cell.length_b   1.000
_cell.length_c   1.000
_cell.angle_alpha   90.00
_cell.angle_beta   90.00
_cell.angle_gamma   90.00
#
_symmetry.space_group_name_H-M   'P 1'
#
loop_
_entity.id
_entity.type
_entity.pdbx_description
1 polymer ?
#
loop_
_entity_poly.entity_id
_entity_poly.type
_entity_poly.pdbx_seq_one_letter_code
_entity_poly.pdbx_strand_id
1 'polypeptide(L)'
;MNNDKQTLQQLKRAVMLQRLQQSQGVRKAELARNAILPVDRSQPLALSYAQQRLWFLDQFDHAAGAAYHMPAAMRLTGQLDKAVLKRVLDRIVTRHESLRTTFAGADGQPLQQIGAADVGMVIGESDLRHLPDGEREQTMQRLSDEEAVQPFDLAAGPLIRGQLLRLAEDEHVLLITQHHIISDGWSVGV
;
A
#
# COMPACT_ATOMS: atom_id res chain seq x y z
N MET A 1 -42.16 49.64 -32.83
CA MET A 1 -41.86 49.48 -31.39
C MET A 1 -41.74 48.02 -30.91
N ASN A 2 -41.68 47.02 -31.81
CA ASN A 2 -41.60 45.59 -31.44
C ASN A 2 -40.21 44.95 -31.67
N ASN A 3 -39.32 45.62 -32.43
CA ASN A 3 -38.03 45.08 -32.83
C ASN A 3 -36.99 45.10 -31.68
N ASP A 4 -36.92 46.18 -30.91
CA ASP A 4 -35.89 46.34 -29.86
C ASP A 4 -36.01 45.35 -28.70
N LYS A 5 -37.24 44.92 -28.37
CA LYS A 5 -37.48 43.90 -27.34
C LYS A 5 -37.06 42.51 -27.81
N GLN A 6 -37.25 42.18 -29.09
CA GLN A 6 -36.79 40.92 -29.67
C GLN A 6 -35.26 40.87 -29.76
N THR A 7 -34.63 41.98 -30.15
CA THR A 7 -33.15 42.09 -30.22
C THR A 7 -32.51 41.94 -28.83
N LEU A 8 -33.09 42.56 -27.80
CA LEU A 8 -32.59 42.43 -26.41
C LEU A 8 -32.73 41.01 -25.87
N GLN A 9 -33.83 40.31 -26.20
CA GLN A 9 -34.01 38.90 -25.81
C GLN A 9 -33.01 37.98 -26.51
N GLN A 10 -32.74 38.21 -27.80
CA GLN A 10 -31.73 37.46 -28.56
C GLN A 10 -30.32 37.66 -28.00
N LEU A 11 -29.94 38.91 -27.67
CA LEU A 11 -28.65 39.22 -27.02
C LEU A 11 -28.50 38.55 -25.66
N LYS A 12 -29.54 38.59 -24.81
CA LYS A 12 -29.52 37.90 -23.50
C LYS A 12 -29.33 36.39 -23.66
N ARG A 13 -30.01 35.77 -24.63
CA ARG A 13 -29.87 34.34 -24.91
C ARG A 13 -28.47 34.00 -25.43
N ALA A 14 -27.90 34.82 -26.31
CA ALA A 14 -26.55 34.61 -26.84
C ALA A 14 -25.48 34.69 -25.72
N VAL A 15 -25.55 35.70 -24.84
CA VAL A 15 -24.63 35.84 -23.70
C VAL A 15 -24.78 34.67 -22.72
N MET A 16 -26.01 34.19 -22.48
CA MET A 16 -26.25 33.04 -21.60
C MET A 16 -25.65 31.75 -22.19
N LEU A 17 -25.82 31.51 -23.49
CA LEU A 17 -25.22 30.36 -24.18
C LEU A 17 -23.68 30.42 -24.16
N GLN A 18 -23.10 31.60 -24.37
CA GLN A 18 -21.66 31.80 -24.30
C GLN A 18 -21.11 31.53 -22.88
N ARG A 19 -21.81 31.98 -21.83
CA ARG A 19 -21.44 31.69 -20.43
C ARG A 19 -21.57 30.20 -20.08
N LEU A 20 -22.58 29.52 -20.60
CA LEU A 20 -22.75 28.06 -20.43
C LEU A 20 -21.64 27.27 -21.14
N GLN A 21 -21.24 27.70 -22.34
CA GLN A 21 -20.13 27.09 -23.07
C GLN A 21 -18.79 27.34 -22.36
N GLN A 22 -18.56 28.54 -21.84
CA GLN A 22 -17.37 28.88 -21.06
C GLN A 22 -17.31 28.10 -19.73
N SER A 23 -18.42 27.99 -18.99
CA SER A 23 -18.46 27.23 -17.74
C SER A 23 -18.30 25.72 -17.96
N GLN A 24 -18.84 25.18 -19.05
CA GLN A 24 -18.60 23.80 -19.46
C GLN A 24 -17.14 23.56 -19.88
N GLY A 25 -16.51 24.52 -20.56
CA GLY A 25 -15.09 24.47 -20.93
C GLY A 25 -14.18 24.46 -19.70
N VAL A 26 -14.43 25.34 -18.73
CA VAL A 26 -13.70 25.38 -17.45
C VAL A 26 -13.90 24.08 -16.66
N ARG A 27 -15.13 23.59 -16.53
CA ARG A 27 -15.43 22.34 -15.82
C ARG A 27 -14.80 21.12 -16.50
N LYS A 28 -14.76 21.08 -17.84
CA LYS A 28 -14.13 20.00 -18.60
C LYS A 28 -12.61 20.03 -18.48
N ALA A 29 -12.00 21.21 -18.47
CA ALA A 29 -10.56 21.38 -18.21
C ALA A 29 -10.19 21.00 -16.77
N GLU A 30 -11.04 21.33 -15.80
CA GLU A 30 -10.86 20.95 -14.39
C GLU A 30 -11.02 19.45 -14.18
N LEU A 31 -12.02 18.83 -14.80
CA LEU A 31 -12.19 17.37 -14.81
C LEU A 31 -11.02 16.65 -15.51
N ALA A 32 -10.47 17.21 -16.59
CA ALA A 32 -9.30 16.67 -17.27
C ALA A 32 -8.03 16.81 -16.43
N ARG A 33 -7.88 17.92 -15.70
CA ARG A 33 -6.77 18.13 -14.75
C ARG A 33 -6.84 17.20 -13.55
N ASN A 34 -8.06 16.85 -13.12
CA ASN A 34 -8.31 15.94 -12.00
C ASN A 34 -8.47 14.48 -12.45
N ALA A 35 -8.35 14.18 -13.75
CA ALA A 35 -8.45 12.82 -14.25
C ALA A 35 -7.18 12.05 -13.89
N ILE A 36 -7.36 10.91 -13.22
CA ILE A 36 -6.27 9.95 -13.00
C ILE A 36 -6.10 9.18 -14.30
N LEU A 37 -5.13 9.59 -15.10
CA LEU A 37 -4.78 8.90 -16.34
C LEU A 37 -3.86 7.72 -16.06
N PRO A 38 -3.90 6.65 -16.88
CA PRO A 38 -2.92 5.58 -16.80
C PRO A 38 -1.50 6.15 -16.91
N VAL A 39 -0.63 5.73 -16.00
CA VAL A 39 0.80 6.06 -16.07
C VAL A 39 1.47 5.25 -17.18
N ASP A 40 2.39 5.88 -17.92
CA ASP A 40 3.21 5.19 -18.91
C ASP A 40 4.18 4.24 -18.20
N ARG A 41 3.98 2.93 -18.40
CA ARG A 41 4.77 1.87 -17.76
C ARG A 41 6.14 1.64 -18.43
N SER A 42 6.42 2.30 -19.55
CA SER A 42 7.73 2.22 -20.21
C SER A 42 8.77 3.18 -19.62
N GLN A 43 8.34 4.08 -18.72
CA GLN A 43 9.19 5.10 -18.10
C GLN A 43 9.44 4.78 -16.62
N PRO A 44 10.52 5.34 -16.03
CA PRO A 44 10.75 5.29 -14.60
C PRO A 44 9.53 5.79 -13.80
N LEU A 45 9.12 5.01 -12.79
CA LEU A 45 7.96 5.35 -11.96
C LEU A 45 8.42 6.16 -10.76
N ALA A 46 8.09 7.45 -10.73
CA ALA A 46 8.41 8.32 -9.60
C ALA A 46 7.62 7.91 -8.35
N LEU A 47 8.19 8.15 -7.17
CA LEU A 47 7.48 8.02 -5.90
C LEU A 47 6.40 9.11 -5.78
N SER A 48 5.29 8.79 -5.14
CA SER A 48 4.37 9.81 -4.64
C SER A 48 5.03 10.67 -3.55
N TYR A 49 4.50 11.87 -3.29
CA TYR A 49 5.03 12.74 -2.23
C TYR A 49 5.06 12.08 -0.85
N ALA A 50 4.06 11.25 -0.53
CA ALA A 50 4.04 10.51 0.73
C ALA A 50 5.17 9.48 0.79
N GLN A 51 5.38 8.74 -0.30
CA GLN A 51 6.48 7.78 -0.40
C GLN A 51 7.86 8.46 -0.36
N GLN A 52 8.02 9.62 -1.02
CA GLN A 52 9.27 10.40 -0.98
C GLN A 52 9.63 10.81 0.45
N ARG A 53 8.65 11.26 1.24
CA ARG A 53 8.86 11.59 2.65
C ARG A 53 9.32 10.38 3.46
N LEU A 54 8.65 9.23 3.30
CA LEU A 54 9.00 8.00 4.02
C LEU A 54 10.38 7.49 3.62
N TRP A 55 10.69 7.49 2.32
CA TRP A 55 12.01 7.13 1.82
C TRP A 55 13.09 8.06 2.38
N PHE A 56 12.87 9.38 2.37
CA PHE A 56 13.84 10.33 2.94
C PHE A 56 14.10 10.09 4.44
N LEU A 57 13.04 9.79 5.21
CA LEU A 57 13.15 9.51 6.64
C LEU A 57 13.94 8.23 6.90
N ASP A 58 13.66 7.18 6.13
CA ASP A 58 14.42 5.93 6.17
C ASP A 58 15.91 6.16 5.88
N GLN A 59 16.23 6.95 4.84
CA GLN A 59 17.63 7.28 4.51
C GLN A 59 18.34 8.12 5.58
N PHE A 60 17.60 8.95 6.33
CA PHE A 60 18.16 9.79 7.38
C PHE A 60 18.46 9.03 8.67
N ASP A 61 17.56 8.12 9.07
CA ASP A 61 17.72 7.28 10.25
C ASP A 61 17.06 5.91 10.01
N HIS A 62 17.87 4.95 9.56
CA HIS A 62 17.40 3.59 9.29
C HIS A 62 16.89 2.90 10.57
N ALA A 63 17.40 3.29 11.75
CA ALA A 63 16.92 2.73 13.02
C ALA A 63 15.54 3.28 13.40
N ALA A 64 15.22 4.51 12.99
CA ALA A 64 13.87 5.07 13.10
C ALA A 64 12.88 4.51 12.06
N GLY A 65 13.35 3.80 11.03
CA GLY A 65 12.51 3.15 10.01
C GLY A 65 11.46 2.21 10.60
N ALA A 66 11.77 1.56 11.74
CA ALA A 66 10.84 0.69 12.45
C ALA A 66 9.54 1.41 12.90
N ALA A 67 9.57 2.72 13.10
CA ALA A 67 8.39 3.51 13.43
C ALA A 67 7.34 3.55 12.29
N TYR A 68 7.74 3.17 11.08
CA TYR A 68 6.88 3.08 9.90
C TYR A 68 6.55 1.64 9.50
N HIS A 69 6.86 0.66 10.36
CA HIS A 69 6.31 -0.67 10.22
C HIS A 69 4.85 -0.70 10.64
N MET A 70 4.07 -1.55 9.99
CA MET A 70 2.67 -1.81 10.28
C MET A 70 2.52 -3.29 10.64
N PRO A 71 2.87 -3.69 11.88
CA PRO A 71 2.68 -5.06 12.34
C PRO A 71 1.21 -5.33 12.63
N ALA A 72 0.76 -6.54 12.29
CA ALA A 72 -0.55 -7.07 12.62
C ALA A 72 -0.40 -8.52 13.09
N ALA A 73 -1.18 -8.90 14.10
CA ALA A 73 -1.23 -10.25 14.62
C ALA A 73 -2.67 -10.78 14.53
N MET A 74 -2.83 -11.96 13.98
CA MET A 74 -4.12 -12.64 13.86
C MET A 74 -4.04 -14.00 14.54
N ARG A 75 -4.92 -14.22 15.52
CA ARG A 75 -5.09 -15.54 16.14
C ARG A 75 -6.00 -16.39 15.26
N LEU A 76 -5.52 -17.57 14.91
CA LEU A 76 -6.22 -18.54 14.08
C LEU A 76 -6.50 -19.77 14.93
N THR A 77 -7.78 -20.13 15.07
CA THR A 77 -8.22 -21.30 15.80
C THR A 77 -8.83 -22.33 14.86
N GLY A 78 -8.57 -23.61 15.13
CA GLY A 78 -8.94 -24.73 14.29
C GLY A 78 -7.79 -25.26 13.43
N GLN A 79 -8.12 -26.26 12.60
CA GLN A 79 -7.19 -26.90 11.69
C GLN A 79 -6.74 -25.92 10.60
N LEU A 80 -5.43 -25.71 10.48
CA LEU A 80 -4.84 -24.78 9.51
C LEU A 80 -4.09 -25.54 8.41
N ASP A 81 -4.61 -25.48 7.17
CA ASP A 81 -3.85 -25.90 5.99
C ASP A 81 -2.83 -24.81 5.61
N LYS A 82 -1.59 -25.00 6.04
CA LYS A 82 -0.48 -24.07 5.80
C LYS A 82 -0.19 -23.86 4.31
N ALA A 83 -0.41 -24.87 3.48
CA ALA A 83 -0.18 -24.77 2.04
C ALA A 83 -1.27 -23.91 1.37
N VAL A 84 -2.52 -24.03 1.82
CA VAL A 84 -3.61 -23.13 1.40
C VAL A 84 -3.32 -21.71 1.86
N LEU A 85 -2.95 -21.49 3.12
CA LEU A 85 -2.62 -20.17 3.65
C LEU A 85 -1.52 -19.49 2.81
N LYS A 86 -0.41 -20.19 2.55
CA LYS A 86 0.68 -19.69 1.71
C LYS A 86 0.20 -19.30 0.31
N ARG A 87 -0.59 -20.16 -0.36
CA ARG A 87 -1.13 -19.86 -1.70
C ARG A 87 -2.05 -18.65 -1.71
N VAL A 88 -2.85 -18.46 -0.66
CA VAL A 88 -3.73 -17.28 -0.54
C VAL A 88 -2.90 -16.01 -0.41
N LEU A 89 -1.90 -16.00 0.48
CA LEU A 89 -1.01 -14.86 0.68
C LEU A 89 -0.18 -14.54 -0.56
N ASP A 90 0.33 -15.56 -1.26
CA ASP A 90 1.01 -15.39 -2.54
C ASP A 90 0.10 -14.72 -3.58
N ARG A 91 -1.16 -15.15 -3.66
CA ARG A 91 -2.13 -14.57 -4.59
C ARG A 91 -2.47 -13.12 -4.26
N ILE A 92 -2.45 -12.73 -2.98
CA ILE A 92 -2.59 -11.34 -2.57
C ILE A 92 -1.38 -10.54 -3.07
N VAL A 93 -0.14 -10.99 -2.84
CA VAL A 93 1.07 -10.31 -3.36
C VAL A 93 1.07 -10.23 -4.89
N THR A 94 0.70 -11.31 -5.59
CA THR A 94 0.56 -11.32 -7.05
C THR A 94 -0.42 -10.25 -7.53
N ARG A 95 -1.55 -10.10 -6.84
CA ARG A 95 -2.63 -9.18 -7.23
C ARG A 95 -2.28 -7.71 -6.97
N HIS A 96 -1.49 -7.41 -5.94
CA HIS A 96 -1.23 -6.04 -5.49
C HIS A 96 0.21 -5.63 -5.78
N GLU A 97 0.41 -4.80 -6.82
CA GLU A 97 1.74 -4.34 -7.23
C GLU A 97 2.52 -3.70 -6.08
N SER A 98 1.84 -2.92 -5.24
CA SER A 98 2.42 -2.22 -4.09
C SER A 98 3.17 -3.18 -3.15
N LEU A 99 2.65 -4.39 -2.93
CA LEU A 99 3.25 -5.39 -2.04
C LEU A 99 4.55 -6.01 -2.59
N ARG A 100 4.83 -5.80 -3.87
CA ARG A 100 6.02 -6.26 -4.58
C ARG A 100 6.85 -5.09 -5.13
N THR A 101 6.60 -3.87 -4.66
CA THR A 101 7.36 -2.68 -5.06
C THR A 101 8.53 -2.44 -4.09
N THR A 102 9.70 -2.16 -4.65
CA THR A 102 10.86 -1.62 -3.93
C THR A 102 11.19 -0.21 -4.42
N PHE A 103 12.06 0.48 -3.70
CA PHE A 103 12.39 1.89 -3.89
C PHE A 103 13.90 2.04 -3.97
N ALA A 104 14.41 2.07 -5.21
CA ALA A 104 15.83 2.22 -5.49
C ALA A 104 16.05 3.43 -6.41
N GLY A 105 17.14 4.15 -6.22
CA GLY A 105 17.50 5.30 -7.05
C GLY A 105 18.97 5.65 -6.96
N ALA A 106 19.46 6.34 -7.98
CA ALA A 106 20.76 7.00 -7.99
C ALA A 106 20.57 8.51 -7.77
N ASP A 107 21.60 9.18 -7.26
CA ASP A 107 21.65 10.65 -7.18
C ASP A 107 20.50 11.32 -6.41
N GLY A 108 19.96 10.64 -5.38
CA GLY A 108 18.93 11.19 -4.50
C GLY A 108 17.52 11.24 -5.08
N GLN A 109 17.28 10.58 -6.22
CA GLN A 109 15.94 10.44 -6.82
C GLN A 109 15.50 8.97 -6.79
N PRO A 110 14.75 8.54 -5.76
CA PRO A 110 14.23 7.17 -5.73
C PRO A 110 13.19 6.94 -6.83
N LEU A 111 13.13 5.70 -7.31
CA LEU A 111 12.13 5.22 -8.26
C LEU A 111 11.44 3.98 -7.70
N GLN A 112 10.19 3.78 -8.07
CA GLN A 112 9.45 2.56 -7.78
C GLN A 112 9.88 1.47 -8.76
N GLN A 113 10.31 0.34 -8.23
CA GLN A 113 10.61 -0.87 -8.99
C GLN A 113 9.61 -1.94 -8.61
N ILE A 114 8.73 -2.28 -9.55
CA ILE A 114 7.70 -3.28 -9.30
C ILE A 114 8.28 -4.66 -9.67
N GLY A 115 8.45 -5.53 -8.67
CA GLY A 115 8.95 -6.89 -8.82
C GLY A 115 8.01 -7.79 -9.62
N ALA A 116 8.44 -9.01 -9.95
CA ALA A 116 7.61 -9.96 -10.71
C ALA A 116 6.36 -10.40 -9.93
N ALA A 117 5.30 -10.76 -10.65
CA ALA A 117 4.01 -11.10 -10.03
C ALA A 117 4.03 -12.43 -9.25
N ASP A 118 5.03 -13.27 -9.48
CA ASP A 118 5.21 -14.60 -8.89
C ASP A 118 6.19 -14.62 -7.71
N VAL A 119 6.66 -13.46 -7.24
CA VAL A 119 7.60 -13.36 -6.09
C VAL A 119 7.04 -13.95 -4.80
N GLY A 120 5.71 -13.96 -4.64
CA GLY A 120 5.02 -14.48 -3.47
C GLY A 120 5.32 -13.74 -2.17
N MET A 121 4.77 -14.25 -1.07
CA MET A 121 5.02 -13.73 0.28
C MET A 121 6.04 -14.59 1.03
N VAL A 122 6.99 -13.95 1.70
CA VAL A 122 7.92 -14.61 2.62
C VAL A 122 7.21 -14.87 3.95
N ILE A 123 7.18 -16.15 4.37
CA ILE A 123 6.56 -16.57 5.62
C ILE A 123 7.50 -17.50 6.38
N GLY A 124 7.95 -17.08 7.56
CA GLY A 124 8.64 -17.95 8.52
C GLY A 124 7.67 -18.80 9.34
N GLU A 125 8.14 -19.91 9.92
CA GLU A 125 7.35 -20.73 10.84
C GLU A 125 8.14 -20.96 12.13
N SER A 126 7.47 -20.89 13.28
CA SER A 126 8.06 -21.22 14.57
C SER A 126 7.08 -22.08 15.38
N ASP A 127 7.51 -23.29 15.74
CA ASP A 127 6.71 -24.23 16.51
C ASP A 127 6.99 -24.07 18.00
N LEU A 128 6.01 -23.54 18.74
CA LEU A 128 6.12 -23.26 20.18
C LEU A 128 5.37 -24.28 21.04
N ARG A 129 4.80 -25.32 20.43
CA ARG A 129 3.98 -26.34 21.12
C ARG A 129 4.77 -27.13 22.16
N HIS A 130 6.10 -27.20 21.96
CA HIS A 130 7.02 -27.88 22.86
C HIS A 130 7.29 -27.12 24.17
N LEU A 131 6.95 -25.83 24.24
CA LEU A 131 7.21 -24.99 25.40
C LEU A 131 6.05 -25.09 26.42
N PRO A 132 6.33 -25.00 27.74
CA PRO A 132 5.30 -24.80 28.76
C PRO A 132 4.50 -23.50 28.52
N ASP A 133 3.24 -23.44 28.94
CA ASP A 133 2.33 -22.32 28.62
C ASP A 133 2.90 -20.94 28.97
N GLY A 134 3.50 -20.77 30.16
CA GLY A 134 4.10 -19.50 30.58
C GLY A 134 5.31 -19.07 29.74
N GLU A 135 6.14 -20.03 29.31
CA GLU A 135 7.29 -19.77 28.43
C GLU A 135 6.85 -19.56 26.98
N ARG A 136 5.77 -20.23 26.57
CA ARG A 136 5.17 -20.11 25.24
C ARG A 136 4.66 -18.70 24.99
N GLU A 137 3.90 -18.14 25.95
CA GLU A 137 3.37 -16.78 25.85
C GLU A 137 4.49 -15.74 25.80
N GLN A 138 5.52 -15.87 26.66
CA GLN A 138 6.68 -14.99 26.66
C GLN A 138 7.45 -15.08 25.34
N THR A 139 7.62 -16.29 24.80
CA THR A 139 8.30 -16.50 23.51
C THR A 139 7.49 -15.94 22.36
N MET A 140 6.17 -16.11 22.36
CA MET A 140 5.27 -15.54 21.36
C MET A 140 5.34 -14.01 21.37
N GLN A 141 5.30 -13.37 22.54
CA GLN A 141 5.43 -11.92 22.65
C GLN A 141 6.79 -11.44 22.13
N ARG A 142 7.88 -12.09 22.56
CA ARG A 142 9.23 -11.76 22.09
C ARG A 142 9.36 -11.85 20.57
N LEU A 143 8.87 -12.94 19.96
CA LEU A 143 8.90 -13.10 18.51
C LEU A 143 8.03 -12.04 17.82
N SER A 144 6.89 -11.67 18.41
CA SER A 144 6.03 -10.60 17.87
C SER A 144 6.73 -9.23 17.91
N ASP A 145 7.44 -8.92 18.99
CA ASP A 145 8.18 -7.67 19.13
C ASP A 145 9.39 -7.62 18.18
N GLU A 146 10.13 -8.72 18.06
CA GLU A 146 11.25 -8.88 17.10
C GLU A 146 10.77 -8.71 15.65
N GLU A 147 9.67 -9.39 15.30
CA GLU A 147 9.03 -9.29 14.00
C GLU A 147 8.53 -7.86 13.71
N ALA A 148 8.03 -7.13 14.72
CA ALA A 148 7.56 -5.75 14.53
C ALA A 148 8.70 -4.76 14.24
N VAL A 149 9.90 -4.97 14.79
CA VAL A 149 11.02 -4.02 14.68
C VAL A 149 12.08 -4.41 13.66
N GLN A 150 12.07 -5.65 13.16
CA GLN A 150 13.06 -6.11 12.18
C GLN A 150 13.07 -5.18 10.94
N PRO A 151 14.20 -4.53 10.61
CA PRO A 151 14.25 -3.53 9.54
C PRO A 151 13.87 -4.11 8.17
N PHE A 152 13.28 -3.27 7.32
CA PHE A 152 13.18 -3.53 5.89
C PHE A 152 14.27 -2.77 5.14
N ASP A 153 14.81 -3.38 4.08
CA ASP A 153 15.62 -2.66 3.10
C ASP A 153 14.69 -2.17 1.98
N LEU A 154 14.45 -0.86 1.92
CA LEU A 154 13.55 -0.26 0.93
C LEU A 154 13.99 -0.52 -0.52
N ALA A 155 15.29 -0.70 -0.78
CA ALA A 155 15.83 -0.91 -2.12
C ALA A 155 15.75 -2.38 -2.56
N ALA A 156 15.97 -3.32 -1.63
CA ALA A 156 16.01 -4.75 -1.93
C ALA A 156 14.67 -5.48 -1.70
N GLY A 157 13.88 -5.04 -0.72
CA GLY A 157 12.66 -5.72 -0.29
C GLY A 157 12.88 -7.18 0.17
N PRO A 158 11.80 -7.98 0.28
CA PRO A 158 10.40 -7.57 0.18
C PRO A 158 9.99 -6.66 1.35
N LEU A 159 9.02 -5.76 1.11
CA LEU A 159 8.55 -4.80 2.12
C LEU A 159 7.30 -5.26 2.89
N ILE A 160 6.99 -6.55 2.75
CA ILE A 160 5.98 -7.30 3.48
C ILE A 160 6.54 -8.68 3.80
N ARG A 161 6.31 -9.16 5.02
CA ARG A 161 6.71 -10.49 5.49
C ARG A 161 5.70 -11.02 6.50
N GLY A 162 5.75 -12.32 6.77
CA GLY A 162 4.95 -12.92 7.81
C GLY A 162 5.69 -13.97 8.61
N GLN A 163 5.14 -14.29 9.78
CA GLN A 163 5.62 -15.35 10.65
C GLN A 163 4.42 -16.11 11.23
N LEU A 164 4.40 -17.42 11.04
CA LEU A 164 3.38 -18.30 11.61
C LEU A 164 3.92 -18.95 12.89
N LEU A 165 3.35 -18.57 14.03
CA LEU A 165 3.64 -19.16 15.33
C LEU A 165 2.61 -20.26 15.61
N ARG A 166 3.08 -21.48 15.91
CA ARG A 166 2.20 -22.61 16.27
C ARG A 166 2.17 -22.77 17.78
N LEU A 167 1.00 -22.60 18.37
CA LEU A 167 0.80 -22.66 19.82
C LEU A 167 0.23 -24.00 20.27
N ALA A 168 -0.64 -24.60 19.45
CA ALA A 168 -1.21 -25.94 19.60
C ALA A 168 -1.42 -26.59 18.22
N GLU A 169 -2.02 -27.79 18.17
CA GLU A 169 -2.41 -28.41 16.88
C GLU A 169 -3.46 -27.57 16.14
N ASP A 170 -4.32 -26.87 16.88
CA ASP A 170 -5.43 -26.07 16.37
C ASP A 170 -5.37 -24.61 16.83
N GLU A 171 -4.22 -24.12 17.31
CA GLU A 171 -4.03 -22.73 17.69
C GLU A 171 -2.74 -22.17 17.08
N HIS A 172 -2.89 -21.06 16.35
CA HIS A 172 -1.81 -20.40 15.65
C HIS A 172 -1.92 -18.88 15.81
N VAL A 173 -0.79 -18.19 15.68
CA VAL A 173 -0.74 -16.73 15.51
C VAL A 173 0.00 -16.43 14.22
N LEU A 174 -0.68 -15.77 13.28
CA LEU A 174 -0.06 -15.26 12.07
C LEU A 174 0.30 -13.80 12.29
N LEU A 175 1.59 -13.52 12.28
CA LEU A 175 2.15 -12.18 12.24
C LEU A 175 2.34 -11.75 10.79
N ILE A 176 1.93 -10.54 10.47
CA ILE A 176 2.15 -9.90 9.17
C ILE A 176 2.70 -8.51 9.44
N THR A 177 3.87 -8.21 8.91
CA THR A 177 4.49 -6.89 9.02
C THR A 177 4.76 -6.36 7.63
N GLN A 178 4.41 -5.10 7.41
CA GLN A 178 4.67 -4.40 6.15
C GLN A 178 5.13 -2.97 6.42
N HIS A 179 5.86 -2.38 5.47
CA HIS A 179 6.27 -0.98 5.59
C HIS A 179 5.17 -0.03 5.09
N HIS A 180 4.94 1.07 5.80
CA HIS A 180 3.94 2.10 5.44
C HIS A 180 4.20 2.78 4.07
N ILE A 181 5.33 2.50 3.41
CA ILE A 181 5.65 3.05 2.09
C ILE A 181 4.93 2.29 0.97
N ILE A 182 4.50 1.06 1.25
CA ILE A 182 3.72 0.20 0.35
C ILE A 182 2.26 -0.01 0.77
N SER A 183 1.86 0.50 1.95
CA SER A 183 0.50 0.35 2.47
C SER A 183 0.14 1.50 3.41
N ASP A 184 -1.15 1.68 3.68
CA ASP A 184 -1.68 2.57 4.71
C ASP A 184 -2.78 1.87 5.53
N GLY A 185 -3.28 2.53 6.57
CA GLY A 185 -4.29 1.96 7.47
C GLY A 185 -5.65 1.66 6.80
N TRP A 186 -5.96 2.28 5.65
CA TRP A 186 -7.19 1.99 4.92
C TRP A 186 -7.03 0.74 4.06
N SER A 187 -5.87 0.61 3.40
CA SER A 187 -5.55 -0.47 2.48
C SER A 187 -5.44 -1.83 3.17
N VAL A 188 -5.15 -1.87 4.48
CA VAL A 188 -5.12 -3.11 5.30
C VAL A 188 -6.47 -3.84 5.30
N GLY A 189 -7.59 -3.13 5.11
CA GLY A 189 -8.94 -3.70 5.14
C GLY A 189 -9.51 -4.13 3.78
N VAL A 190 -8.72 -4.07 2.69
CA VAL A 190 -9.18 -4.27 1.30
C VAL A 190 -8.81 -5.65 0.74
#